data_AF-A0A1V4MDZ7-F1
#
_entry.id   AF-A0A1V4MDZ7-F1
#
_cell.length_a   1.000
_cell.length_b   1.000
_cell.length_c   1.000
_cell.angle_alpha   90.00
_cell.angle_beta   90.00
_cell.angle_gamma   90.00
#
_symmetry.space_group_name_H-M   'P 1'
#
loop_
_entity.id
_entity.type
_entity.pdbx_description
1 polymer ?
#
loop_
_entity_poly.entity_id
_entity_poly.type
_entity_poly.pdbx_seq_one_letter_code
_entity_poly.pdbx_strand_id
1 'polypeptide(L)'
;MSGIFFIDKDDNLVEMKEKSYDSEDLLQKLLAKYPNLISGEQIDKANHRKWLLVSREASLPDSGEGTGRWTVDHLFLDQNAIPTIIEVKRSLDTRIRREIVGQMLDYAANAVV
;
A
#
# COMPACT_ATOMS: atom_id res chain seq x y z
N MET A 1 13.55 -4.75 -25.53
CA MET A 1 12.89 -4.07 -24.41
C MET A 1 11.56 -3.56 -24.92
N SER A 2 10.45 -3.83 -24.23
CA SER A 2 9.16 -3.21 -24.52
C SER A 2 9.03 -1.97 -23.62
N GLY A 3 8.79 -0.80 -24.21
CA GLY A 3 8.52 0.44 -23.48
C GLY A 3 7.02 0.59 -23.17
N ILE A 4 6.69 1.33 -22.12
CA ILE A 4 5.30 1.71 -21.80
C ILE A 4 5.04 3.07 -22.44
N PHE A 5 3.91 3.24 -23.12
CA PHE A 5 3.51 4.50 -23.76
C PHE A 5 2.13 4.91 -23.25
N PHE A 6 1.90 6.20 -23.06
CA PHE A 6 0.55 6.75 -22.87
C PHE A 6 0.15 7.54 -24.12
N ILE A 7 -1.15 7.49 -24.43
CA ILE A 7 -1.75 8.29 -25.49
C ILE A 7 -2.19 9.61 -24.84
N ASP A 8 -1.66 10.73 -25.34
CA ASP A 8 -2.07 12.05 -24.85
C ASP A 8 -3.39 12.51 -25.46
N LYS A 9 -3.84 13.71 -25.10
CA LYS A 9 -5.09 14.32 -25.59
C LYS A 9 -5.09 14.61 -27.11
N ASP A 10 -3.92 14.57 -27.74
CA ASP A 10 -3.70 14.90 -29.15
C ASP A 10 -3.38 13.62 -29.96
N ASP A 11 -3.69 12.43 -29.41
CA ASP A 11 -3.44 11.09 -29.96
C ASP A 11 -1.95 10.76 -30.20
N ASN A 12 -1.03 11.48 -29.55
CA ASN A 12 0.40 11.19 -29.66
C ASN A 12 0.81 10.09 -28.66
N LEU A 13 1.71 9.22 -29.11
CA LEU A 13 2.36 8.24 -28.24
C LEU A 13 3.53 8.88 -27.52
N VAL A 14 3.45 8.94 -26.20
CA VAL A 14 4.51 9.46 -25.33
C VAL A 14 5.11 8.32 -24.52
N GLU A 15 6.40 8.06 -24.70
CA GLU A 15 7.14 7.04 -23.95
C GLU A 15 7.23 7.43 -22.46
N MET A 16 6.79 6.52 -21.59
CA MET A 16 6.92 6.67 -20.15
C MET A 16 8.33 6.26 -19.71
N LYS A 17 8.99 7.16 -18.96
CA LYS A 17 10.28 6.89 -18.35
C LYS A 17 10.09 6.59 -16.87
N GLU A 18 10.72 5.52 -16.38
CA GLU A 18 10.76 5.22 -14.96
C GLU A 18 11.38 6.39 -14.19
N LYS A 19 10.71 6.78 -13.10
CA LYS A 19 11.19 7.82 -12.19
C LYS A 19 10.90 7.39 -10.76
N SER A 20 11.92 7.48 -9.91
CA SER A 20 11.76 7.27 -8.47
C SER A 20 10.83 8.30 -7.86
N TYR A 21 10.08 7.88 -6.84
CA TYR A 21 9.30 8.81 -6.01
C TYR A 21 10.21 9.62 -5.08
N ASP A 22 9.89 10.90 -4.93
CA ASP A 22 10.68 11.83 -4.13
C ASP A 22 10.60 11.49 -2.63
N SER A 23 9.43 11.05 -2.14
CA SER A 23 9.19 10.70 -0.74
C SER A 23 8.18 9.58 -0.55
N GLU A 24 8.18 8.97 0.64
CA GLU A 24 7.15 7.99 1.04
C GLU A 24 5.79 8.66 1.17
N ASP A 25 5.70 9.87 1.74
CA ASP A 25 4.44 10.63 1.81
C ASP A 25 3.82 10.89 0.43
N LEU A 26 4.62 11.17 -0.61
CA LEU A 26 4.11 11.29 -1.97
C LEU A 26 3.52 9.97 -2.47
N LEU A 27 4.23 8.86 -2.26
CA LEU A 27 3.76 7.53 -2.65
C LEU A 27 2.48 7.16 -1.88
N GLN A 28 2.43 7.41 -0.57
CA GLN A 28 1.25 7.22 0.25
C GLN A 28 0.04 7.99 -0.29
N LYS A 29 0.20 9.29 -0.60
CA LYS A 29 -0.85 10.11 -1.20
C LYS A 29 -1.35 9.56 -2.54
N LEU A 30 -0.45 9.04 -3.37
CA LEU A 30 -0.81 8.45 -4.66
C LEU A 30 -1.57 7.12 -4.49
N LEU A 31 -1.16 6.25 -3.57
CA LEU A 31 -1.86 5.00 -3.28
C LEU A 31 -3.25 5.26 -2.68
N ALA A 32 -3.38 6.25 -1.81
CA ALA A 32 -4.68 6.66 -1.27
C ALA A 32 -5.62 7.20 -2.37
N LYS A 33 -5.08 8.00 -3.30
CA LYS A 33 -5.86 8.58 -4.41
C LYS A 33 -6.20 7.58 -5.51
N TYR A 34 -5.29 6.64 -5.77
CA TYR A 34 -5.40 5.64 -6.82
C TYR A 34 -5.13 4.23 -6.26
N PRO A 35 -6.07 3.64 -5.49
CA PRO A 35 -5.87 2.33 -4.86
C PRO A 35 -5.58 1.20 -5.85
N ASN A 36 -6.02 1.32 -7.10
CA ASN A 36 -5.76 0.35 -8.17
C ASN A 36 -4.26 0.22 -8.54
N LEU A 37 -3.40 1.13 -8.08
CA LEU A 37 -1.95 0.97 -8.17
C LEU A 37 -1.45 -0.19 -7.30
N ILE A 38 -2.21 -0.58 -6.27
CA ILE A 38 -1.95 -1.78 -5.47
C ILE A 38 -2.45 -2.98 -6.28
N SER A 39 -1.53 -3.86 -6.67
CA SER A 39 -1.80 -4.98 -7.59
C SER A 39 -2.65 -6.09 -6.95
N GLY A 40 -3.94 -5.83 -6.74
CA GLY A 40 -4.91 -6.78 -6.17
C GLY A 40 -5.07 -8.05 -7.02
N GLU A 41 -4.84 -7.95 -8.32
CA GLU A 41 -4.91 -9.07 -9.28
C GLU A 41 -3.78 -10.09 -9.08
N GLN A 42 -2.64 -9.67 -8.51
CA GLN A 42 -1.53 -10.57 -8.22
C GLN A 42 -1.76 -11.39 -6.95
N ILE A 43 -2.67 -10.96 -6.07
CA ILE A 43 -3.01 -11.65 -4.83
C ILE A 43 -3.98 -12.81 -5.11
N ASP A 44 -5.05 -12.54 -5.86
CA ASP A 44 -6.02 -13.55 -6.29
C ASP A 44 -6.43 -13.25 -7.72
N LYS A 45 -6.00 -14.11 -8.65
CA LYS A 45 -6.27 -13.98 -10.09
C LYS A 45 -7.72 -14.28 -10.47
N ALA A 46 -8.45 -15.03 -9.63
CA ALA A 46 -9.85 -15.38 -9.90
C ALA A 46 -10.80 -14.32 -9.31
N ASN A 47 -10.41 -13.70 -8.20
CA ASN A 47 -11.20 -12.68 -7.52
C ASN A 47 -10.35 -11.47 -7.16
N HIS A 48 -10.08 -10.62 -8.16
CA HIS A 48 -9.27 -9.41 -8.00
C HIS A 48 -9.75 -8.56 -6.81
N ARG A 49 -8.81 -8.19 -5.93
CA ARG A 49 -9.12 -7.35 -4.77
C ARG A 49 -9.51 -5.94 -5.23
N LYS A 50 -10.68 -5.48 -4.78
CA LYS A 50 -11.18 -4.12 -4.98
C LYS A 50 -10.93 -3.33 -3.72
N TRP A 51 -9.89 -2.52 -3.74
CA TRP A 51 -9.44 -1.79 -2.56
C TRP A 51 -10.35 -0.61 -2.22
N LEU A 52 -10.78 -0.55 -0.97
CA LEU A 52 -11.39 0.60 -0.35
C LEU A 52 -10.48 1.11 0.76
N LEU A 53 -9.99 2.33 0.63
CA LEU A 53 -9.22 2.96 1.69
C LEU A 53 -10.15 3.28 2.88
N VAL A 54 -9.81 2.75 4.06
CA VAL A 54 -10.51 3.06 5.31
C VAL A 54 -9.87 4.26 5.99
N SER A 55 -8.56 4.20 6.21
CA SER A 55 -7.81 5.29 6.83
C SER A 55 -6.36 5.28 6.39
N ARG A 56 -5.78 6.48 6.32
CA ARG A 56 -4.33 6.68 6.39
C ARG A 56 -3.92 6.79 7.85
N GLU A 57 -2.68 6.46 8.16
CA GLU A 57 -2.11 6.60 9.51
C GLU A 57 -3.04 5.99 10.59
N ALA A 58 -3.50 4.76 10.33
CA ALA A 58 -4.47 4.12 11.20
C ALA A 58 -3.79 3.66 12.50
N SER A 59 -4.30 4.12 13.64
CA SER A 59 -3.85 3.63 14.95
C SER A 59 -4.39 2.23 15.21
N LEU A 60 -3.51 1.30 15.54
CA LEU A 60 -3.87 -0.06 15.96
C LEU A 60 -3.85 -0.17 17.49
N PRO A 61 -4.87 -0.81 18.09
CA PRO A 61 -4.87 -1.08 19.52
C PRO A 61 -3.72 -2.02 19.89
N ASP A 62 -3.10 -1.77 21.03
CA ASP A 62 -2.14 -2.69 21.64
C ASP A 62 -2.90 -3.61 22.61
N SER A 63 -2.42 -4.84 22.79
CA SER A 63 -3.04 -5.91 23.59
C SER A 63 -3.11 -5.65 25.11
N GLY A 64 -2.90 -4.41 25.57
CA GLY A 64 -2.98 -3.99 26.97
C GLY A 64 -3.62 -2.61 27.10
N GLU A 65 -4.05 -2.24 28.32
CA GLU A 65 -4.80 -1.01 28.69
C GLU A 65 -4.13 0.35 28.37
N GLY A 66 -3.18 0.39 27.44
CA GLY A 66 -2.58 1.60 26.89
C GLY A 66 -3.23 2.02 25.57
N THR A 67 -3.41 3.34 25.40
CA THR A 67 -3.79 3.96 24.12
C THR A 67 -2.82 3.52 23.01
N GLY A 68 -3.37 2.96 21.93
CA GLY A 68 -2.65 2.30 20.83
C GLY A 68 -1.33 2.97 20.43
N ARG A 69 -0.24 2.19 20.47
CA ARG A 69 1.11 2.68 20.26
C ARG A 69 1.66 2.50 18.85
N TRP A 70 0.83 2.02 17.93
CA TRP A 70 1.26 1.65 16.58
C TRP A 70 0.38 2.31 15.54
N THR A 71 1.01 2.93 14.55
CA THR A 71 0.34 3.57 13.42
C THR A 71 0.81 2.89 12.15
N VAL A 72 -0.13 2.48 11.30
CA VAL A 72 0.18 1.92 9.96
C VAL A 72 -0.13 2.94 8.88
N ASP A 73 0.65 2.94 7.80
CA ASP A 73 0.49 3.93 6.73
C ASP A 73 -0.92 3.90 6.12
N HIS A 74 -1.44 2.70 5.81
CA HIS A 74 -2.80 2.53 5.29
C HIS A 74 -3.49 1.29 5.83
N LEU A 75 -4.79 1.45 6.09
CA LEU A 75 -5.74 0.36 6.28
C LEU A 75 -6.73 0.36 5.12
N PHE A 76 -6.77 -0.76 4.39
CA PHE A 76 -7.72 -1.01 3.31
C PHE A 76 -8.69 -2.13 3.67
N LEU A 77 -9.85 -2.13 3.02
CA LEU A 77 -10.77 -3.28 2.95
C LEU A 77 -10.90 -3.73 1.49
N ASP A 78 -11.26 -5.00 1.32
CA ASP A 78 -11.68 -5.53 0.03
C ASP A 78 -13.20 -5.83 -0.01
N GLN A 79 -13.68 -6.33 -1.16
CA GLN A 79 -15.08 -6.69 -1.38
C GLN A 79 -15.62 -7.78 -0.43
N ASN A 80 -14.74 -8.53 0.24
CA ASN A 80 -15.08 -9.57 1.19
C ASN A 80 -14.94 -9.09 2.65
N ALA A 81 -14.77 -7.78 2.85
CA ALA A 81 -14.51 -7.15 4.14
C ALA A 81 -13.22 -7.63 4.82
N ILE A 82 -12.23 -8.11 4.06
CA ILE A 82 -10.94 -8.51 4.60
C ILE A 82 -10.07 -7.26 4.79
N PRO A 83 -9.61 -6.95 6.02
CA PRO A 83 -8.69 -5.85 6.25
C PRO A 83 -7.30 -6.16 5.70
N THR A 84 -6.71 -5.19 5.02
CA THR A 84 -5.34 -5.27 4.49
C THR A 84 -4.56 -4.06 5.01
N ILE A 85 -3.54 -4.32 5.81
CA ILE A 85 -2.59 -3.32 6.28
C ILE A 85 -1.50 -3.17 5.21
N ILE A 86 -1.20 -1.93 4.84
CA ILE A 86 -0.14 -1.62 3.87
C ILE A 86 0.83 -0.63 4.48
N GLU A 87 2.09 -1.03 4.53
CA GLU A 87 3.23 -0.18 4.88
C GLU A 87 3.96 0.24 3.59
N VAL A 88 4.27 1.52 3.46
CA VAL A 88 4.81 2.10 2.24
C VAL A 88 6.28 2.44 2.44
N LYS A 89 7.14 1.90 1.57
CA LYS A 89 8.58 2.22 1.54
C LYS A 89 9.11 2.40 0.14
N ARG A 90 10.15 3.22 0.01
CA ARG A 90 10.90 3.36 -1.25
C ARG A 90 11.79 2.14 -1.47
N SER A 91 11.88 1.69 -2.72
CA SER A 91 12.63 0.49 -3.13
C SER A 91 14.13 0.55 -2.82
N LEU A 92 14.69 1.75 -2.70
CA LEU A 92 16.10 1.98 -2.39
C LEU A 92 16.47 1.69 -0.93
N ASP A 93 15.48 1.57 -0.03
CA ASP A 93 15.74 1.25 1.37
C ASP A 93 15.68 -0.27 1.64
N THR A 94 16.77 -0.94 1.30
CA THR A 94 16.89 -2.39 1.45
C THR A 94 17.18 -2.84 2.89
N ARG A 95 17.58 -1.92 3.78
CA ARG A 95 17.89 -2.22 5.19
C ARG A 95 16.61 -2.41 6.01
N ILE A 96 15.56 -1.69 5.63
CA ILE A 96 14.27 -1.63 6.33
C ILE A 96 13.39 -2.88 6.13
N ARG A 97 13.64 -3.72 5.10
CA ARG A 97 12.77 -4.89 4.81
C ARG A 97 12.62 -5.88 5.97
N ARG A 98 13.69 -6.14 6.75
CA ARG A 98 13.60 -7.09 7.87
C ARG A 98 12.86 -6.50 9.07
N GLU A 99 13.01 -5.20 9.30
CA GLU A 99 12.37 -4.48 10.38
C GLU A 99 10.85 -4.39 10.17
N ILE A 100 10.42 -4.06 8.94
CA ILE A 100 8.99 -3.99 8.60
C ILE A 100 8.31 -5.33 8.66
N VAL A 101 8.97 -6.42 8.24
CA VAL A 101 8.37 -7.75 8.34
C VAL A 101 8.10 -8.12 9.81
N GLY A 102 9.00 -7.76 10.73
CA GLY A 102 8.76 -7.90 12.17
C GLY A 102 7.53 -7.12 12.62
N GLN A 103 7.44 -5.84 12.26
CA GLN A 103 6.29 -4.99 12.59
C GLN A 103 4.97 -5.53 12.02
N MET A 104 4.96 -6.00 10.77
CA MET A 104 3.78 -6.60 10.14
C MET A 104 3.34 -7.88 10.85
N LEU A 105 4.29 -8.71 11.30
CA LEU A 105 3.99 -9.92 12.07
C LEU A 105 3.43 -9.57 13.45
N ASP A 106 3.99 -8.55 14.10
CA ASP A 106 3.48 -8.04 15.38
C ASP A 106 2.05 -7.49 15.20
N TYR A 107 1.75 -6.79 14.09
CA TYR A 107 0.38 -6.32 13.80
C TYR A 107 -0.59 -7.47 13.61
N ALA A 108 -0.23 -8.48 12.81
CA ALA A 108 -1.09 -9.63 12.57
C ALA A 108 -1.35 -10.45 13.85
N ALA A 109 -0.35 -10.54 14.73
CA ALA A 109 -0.47 -11.24 16.00
C ALA A 109 -1.33 -10.50 17.04
N ASN A 110 -1.33 -9.17 17.01
CA ASN A 110 -2.06 -8.33 17.98
C ASN A 110 -3.37 -7.75 17.45
N ALA A 111 -3.73 -7.99 16.18
CA ALA A 111 -5.04 -7.71 15.63
C ALA A 111 -6.08 -8.68 16.20
N VAL A 112 -6.42 -8.51 17.48
CA VAL A 112 -7.45 -9.31 18.17
C VAL A 112 -8.82 -8.69 17.86
N VAL A 113 -9.75 -9.53 17.39
CA VAL A 113 -11.20 -9.26 17.32
C VAL A 113 -11.85 -9.79 18.58
#